data_AF-A0AAW1HWR7-F1
#
_entry.id   AF-A0AAW1HWR7-F1
#
_cell.length_a   1.000
_cell.length_b   1.000
_cell.length_c   1.000
_cell.angle_alpha   90.00
_cell.angle_beta   90.00
_cell.angle_gamma   90.00
#
_symmetry.space_group_name_H-M   'P 1'
#
loop_
_entity.id
_entity.type
_entity.pdbx_description
1 polymer ?
#
loop_
_entity_poly.entity_id
_entity_poly.type
_entity_poly.pdbx_seq_one_letter_code
_entity_poly.pdbx_strand_id
1 'polypeptide(L)'
;MGVPKFFRYISERYPCLSEIVKEHQIPQFDNLYLDMNGIIHTCSHPEDDDPHFRITEERIFQDIFHYIEVLFRMIKPQKLFFMAVDGVAPRAKMNQQRARRFRSAKEAEKLEEKARKKGETLPQRKLKN
;
A
#
# COMPACT_ATOMS: atom_id res chain seq x y z
N MET A 1 0.43 -6.46 -7.92
CA MET A 1 1.49 -6.39 -8.96
C MET A 1 2.13 -7.76 -9.10
N GLY A 2 2.87 -8.03 -10.17
CA GLY A 2 3.64 -9.27 -10.34
C GLY A 2 2.87 -10.42 -10.99
N VAL A 3 3.53 -11.58 -11.06
CA VAL A 3 2.95 -12.82 -11.59
C VAL A 3 1.87 -13.30 -10.60
N PRO A 4 0.61 -13.49 -11.04
CA PRO A 4 -0.48 -13.89 -10.16
C PRO A 4 -0.13 -15.15 -9.34
N LYS A 5 -0.41 -15.10 -8.03
CA LYS A 5 -0.17 -16.20 -7.07
C LYS A 5 1.29 -16.67 -6.95
N PHE A 6 2.25 -15.96 -7.53
CA PHE A 6 3.64 -16.41 -7.56
C PHE A 6 4.28 -16.51 -6.17
N PHE A 7 4.08 -15.50 -5.32
CA PHE A 7 4.53 -15.54 -3.92
C PHE A 7 3.99 -16.79 -3.21
N ARG A 8 2.66 -17.00 -3.26
CA ARG A 8 2.00 -18.16 -2.68
C ARG A 8 2.58 -19.48 -3.21
N TYR A 9 2.72 -19.61 -4.52
CA TYR A 9 3.26 -20.82 -5.16
C TYR A 9 4.68 -21.14 -4.66
N ILE A 10 5.55 -20.13 -4.59
CA ILE A 10 6.93 -20.31 -4.12
C ILE A 10 6.97 -20.67 -2.64
N SER A 11 6.18 -20.00 -1.79
CA SER A 11 6.12 -20.30 -0.35
C SER A 11 5.55 -21.70 -0.06
N GLU A 12 4.54 -22.16 -0.79
CA GLU A 12 4.00 -23.53 -0.65
C GLU A 12 5.00 -24.58 -1.14
N ARG A 13 5.74 -24.28 -2.22
CA ARG A 13 6.71 -25.21 -2.80
C ARG A 13 8.01 -25.32 -1.99
N TYR A 14 8.43 -24.22 -1.36
CA TYR A 14 9.67 -24.14 -0.59
C TYR A 14 9.38 -23.47 0.77
N PRO A 15 8.82 -24.21 1.74
CA PRO A 15 8.31 -23.64 2.98
C PRO A 15 9.39 -23.00 3.86
N CYS A 16 10.65 -23.40 3.73
CA CYS A 16 11.77 -22.84 4.48
C CYS A 16 12.27 -21.48 3.94
N LEU A 17 11.67 -20.94 2.88
CA LEU A 17 12.06 -19.63 2.31
C LEU A 17 11.60 -18.44 3.15
N SER A 18 10.60 -18.61 4.00
CA SER A 18 9.99 -17.51 4.75
C SER A 18 9.77 -17.92 6.19
N GLU A 19 10.20 -17.07 7.11
CA GLU A 19 10.02 -17.25 8.54
C GLU A 19 9.39 -16.00 9.15
N ILE A 20 8.64 -16.20 10.24
CA ILE A 20 8.12 -15.08 11.01
C ILE A 20 9.27 -14.54 11.84
N VAL A 21 9.64 -13.30 11.54
CA VAL A 21 10.78 -12.63 12.16
C VAL A 21 10.48 -12.29 13.62
N LYS A 22 11.40 -12.65 14.52
CA LYS A 22 11.49 -12.11 15.88
C LYS A 22 12.65 -11.12 15.94
N GLU A 23 12.51 -10.06 16.71
CA GLU A 23 13.45 -8.92 16.73
C GLU A 23 14.92 -9.33 16.98
N HIS A 24 15.15 -10.39 17.76
CA HIS A 24 16.48 -10.91 18.08
C HIS A 24 17.08 -11.85 17.02
N GLN A 25 16.32 -12.22 16.00
CA GLN A 25 16.72 -13.15 14.94
C GLN A 25 17.08 -12.44 13.63
N ILE A 26 16.93 -11.11 13.59
CA ILE A 26 17.21 -10.33 12.38
C ILE A 26 18.72 -10.21 12.21
N PRO A 27 19.29 -10.70 11.09
CA PRO A 27 20.70 -10.51 10.82
C PRO A 27 20.99 -9.03 10.55
N GLN A 28 22.26 -8.63 10.69
CA GLN A 28 22.64 -7.25 10.37
C GLN A 28 22.60 -7.02 8.87
N PHE A 29 22.06 -5.88 8.46
CA PHE A 29 22.02 -5.45 7.07
C PHE A 29 22.81 -4.14 6.90
N ASP A 30 23.58 -4.07 5.83
CA ASP A 30 24.23 -2.80 5.45
C ASP A 30 23.23 -1.82 4.85
N ASN A 31 22.33 -2.31 3.99
CA ASN A 31 21.48 -1.48 3.15
C ASN A 31 20.01 -1.90 3.26
N LEU A 32 19.11 -0.93 3.47
CA LEU A 32 17.67 -1.12 3.43
C LEU A 32 17.06 -0.24 2.33
N TYR A 33 16.25 -0.85 1.47
CA TYR A 33 15.55 -0.18 0.37
C TYR A 33 14.04 -0.29 0.58
N LEU A 34 13.34 0.85 0.62
CA LEU A 34 11.89 0.91 0.74
C LEU A 34 11.23 1.42 -0.54
N ASP A 35 10.31 0.63 -1.09
CA ASP A 35 9.32 1.08 -2.05
C ASP A 35 8.16 1.73 -1.30
N MET A 36 8.11 3.06 -1.34
CA MET A 36 7.15 3.85 -0.58
C MET A 36 5.72 3.72 -1.11
N ASN A 37 5.52 3.31 -2.36
CA ASN A 37 4.18 3.26 -2.94
C ASN A 37 3.28 2.25 -2.24
N GLY A 38 3.84 1.12 -1.79
CA GLY A 38 3.10 0.13 -1.00
C GLY A 38 2.69 0.68 0.36
N ILE A 39 3.60 1.36 1.06
CA ILE A 39 3.36 1.95 2.37
C ILE A 39 2.29 3.04 2.27
N ILE A 40 2.44 3.97 1.32
CA ILE A 40 1.48 5.07 1.10
C ILE A 40 0.09 4.52 0.79
N HIS A 41 -0.01 3.46 -0.03
CA HIS A 41 -1.30 2.83 -0.32
C HIS A 41 -1.95 2.28 0.94
N THR A 42 -1.23 1.49 1.73
CA THR A 42 -1.75 0.89 2.97
C THR A 42 -2.18 1.94 4.00
N CYS A 43 -1.42 3.03 4.14
CA CYS A 43 -1.72 4.09 5.11
C CYS A 43 -2.85 5.02 4.64
N SER A 44 -3.08 5.17 3.34
CA SER A 44 -4.10 6.07 2.80
C SER A 44 -5.45 5.38 2.55
N HIS A 45 -5.43 4.09 2.25
CA HIS A 45 -6.63 3.31 1.93
C HIS A 45 -6.53 1.91 2.56
N PRO A 46 -6.60 1.79 3.91
CA PRO A 46 -6.56 0.50 4.59
C PRO A 46 -7.79 -0.37 4.28
N GLU A 47 -8.93 0.26 3.94
CA GLU A 47 -10.19 -0.40 3.58
C GLU A 47 -10.74 0.15 2.26
N ASP A 48 -10.23 -0.36 1.13
CA ASP A 48 -10.69 0.04 -0.23
C ASP A 48 -12.19 -0.25 -0.47
N ASP A 49 -12.81 -1.12 0.35
CA ASP A 49 -14.20 -1.57 0.21
C ASP A 49 -15.20 -0.84 1.12
N ASP A 50 -14.76 0.14 1.93
CA ASP A 50 -15.67 0.96 2.75
C ASP A 50 -15.96 2.32 2.08
N PRO A 51 -17.18 2.55 1.57
CA PRO A 51 -17.53 3.83 0.95
C PRO A 51 -17.61 5.00 1.96
N HIS A 52 -17.67 4.71 3.26
CA HIS A 52 -17.72 5.70 4.34
C HIS A 52 -16.35 6.11 4.86
N PHE A 53 -15.29 5.36 4.54
CA PHE A 53 -13.96 5.63 5.07
C PHE A 53 -13.47 7.03 4.66
N ARG A 54 -13.05 7.81 5.67
CA ARG A 54 -12.44 9.13 5.49
C ARG A 54 -11.28 9.25 6.45
N ILE A 55 -10.11 9.60 5.92
CA ILE A 55 -8.89 9.86 6.69
C ILE A 55 -8.33 11.21 6.26
N THR A 56 -7.81 11.98 7.22
CA THR A 56 -7.19 13.28 6.92
C THR A 56 -5.75 13.08 6.46
N GLU A 57 -5.24 14.04 5.69
CA GLU A 57 -3.87 13.99 5.18
C GLU A 57 -2.85 13.95 6.33
N GLU A 58 -3.10 14.70 7.41
CA GLU A 58 -2.24 14.70 8.60
C GLU A 58 -2.15 13.31 9.22
N ARG A 59 -3.27 12.59 9.29
CA ARG A 59 -3.30 11.23 9.84
C ARG A 59 -2.57 10.25 8.92
N ILE A 60 -2.76 10.35 7.61
CA ILE A 60 -2.02 9.52 6.63
C ILE A 60 -0.51 9.72 6.83
N PHE A 61 -0.03 10.95 6.96
CA PHE A 61 1.39 11.22 7.17
C PHE A 61 1.91 10.66 8.50
N GLN A 62 1.14 10.77 9.58
CA GLN A 62 1.49 10.15 10.86
C GLN A 62 1.65 8.64 10.74
N ASP A 63 0.70 7.98 10.06
CA ASP A 63 0.73 6.53 9.87
C ASP A 63 1.91 6.11 8.96
N ILE A 64 2.22 6.89 7.91
CA ILE A 64 3.41 6.67 7.06
C ILE A 64 4.69 6.77 7.89
N PHE A 65 4.86 7.84 8.68
CA PHE A 65 6.06 8.03 9.50
C PHE A 65 6.24 6.92 10.52
N HIS A 66 5.14 6.52 11.18
CA HIS A 66 5.16 5.41 12.12
C HIS A 66 5.58 4.09 11.44
N TYR A 67 5.05 3.81 10.25
CA TYR A 67 5.38 2.59 9.50
C TYR A 67 6.87 2.55 9.12
N ILE A 68 7.40 3.67 8.61
CA ILE A 68 8.83 3.80 8.28
C ILE A 68 9.69 3.60 9.52
N GLU A 69 9.32 4.24 10.63
CA GLU A 69 10.06 4.17 11.89
C GLU A 69 10.14 2.74 12.42
N VAL A 70 9.02 2.01 12.42
CA VAL A 70 8.98 0.61 12.83
C VAL A 70 9.91 -0.24 11.98
N LEU A 71 9.86 -0.11 10.64
CA LEU A 71 10.73 -0.86 9.74
C LEU A 71 12.21 -0.52 9.95
N PHE A 72 12.54 0.77 10.09
CA PHE A 72 13.92 1.21 10.29
C PHE A 72 14.49 0.68 11.60
N ARG A 73 13.74 0.79 12.71
CA ARG A 73 14.14 0.28 14.03
C ARG A 73 14.25 -1.25 14.05
N MET A 74 13.43 -1.94 13.28
CA MET A 74 13.46 -3.40 13.16
C MET A 74 14.70 -3.88 12.42
N ILE A 75 15.05 -3.27 11.28
CA ILE A 75 16.13 -3.75 10.41
C ILE A 75 17.51 -3.18 10.77
N LYS A 76 17.58 -1.95 11.29
CA LYS A 76 18.82 -1.27 11.71
C LYS A 76 19.92 -1.28 10.63
N PRO A 77 19.70 -0.66 9.45
CA PRO A 77 20.70 -0.64 8.38
C PRO A 77 21.99 0.09 8.81
N GLN A 78 23.16 -0.46 8.48
CA GLN A 78 24.45 0.06 8.95
C GLN A 78 25.07 1.14 8.05
N LYS A 79 24.73 1.16 6.76
CA LYS A 79 25.37 2.03 5.75
C LYS A 79 24.38 2.88 4.99
N LEU A 80 23.33 2.27 4.42
CA LEU A 80 22.39 2.96 3.54
C LEU A 80 20.94 2.69 3.95
N PHE A 81 20.18 3.77 4.09
CA PHE A 81 18.74 3.72 4.12
C PHE A 81 18.17 4.50 2.94
N PHE A 82 17.64 3.79 1.95
CA PHE A 82 17.16 4.36 0.70
C PHE A 82 15.64 4.19 0.59
N MET A 83 14.94 5.30 0.39
CA MET A 83 13.49 5.31 0.20
C MET A 83 13.17 5.92 -1.16
N ALA A 84 12.31 5.26 -1.94
CA ALA A 84 11.91 5.73 -3.25
C ALA A 84 10.39 5.75 -3.41
N VAL A 85 9.90 6.82 -4.03
CA VAL A 85 8.52 6.99 -4.49
C VAL A 85 8.53 6.92 -6.02
N ASP A 86 7.54 6.27 -6.64
CA ASP A 86 7.50 6.22 -8.11
C ASP A 86 7.32 7.64 -8.68
N GLY A 87 8.25 8.03 -9.56
CA GLY A 87 8.10 9.18 -10.44
C GLY A 87 7.31 8.86 -11.71
N VAL A 88 7.58 9.61 -12.78
CA VAL A 88 6.95 9.35 -14.09
C VAL A 88 7.42 8.00 -14.64
N ALA A 89 6.46 7.14 -14.95
CA ALA A 89 6.72 5.80 -15.44
C ALA A 89 6.80 5.74 -16.99
N PRO A 90 7.46 4.71 -17.57
CA PRO A 90 7.45 4.48 -19.01
C PRO A 90 6.03 4.23 -19.56
N ARG A 91 5.81 4.55 -20.85
CA ARG A 91 4.49 4.49 -21.50
C ARG A 91 3.77 3.15 -21.33
N ALA A 92 4.49 2.02 -21.38
CA ALA A 92 3.90 0.70 -21.15
C ALA A 92 3.29 0.57 -19.74
N LYS A 93 4.02 0.97 -18.69
CA LYS A 93 3.53 0.98 -17.30
C LYS A 93 2.42 2.01 -17.12
N MET A 94 2.49 3.17 -17.79
CA MET A 94 1.43 4.18 -17.77
C MET A 94 0.10 3.63 -18.29
N ASN A 95 0.10 2.89 -19.41
CA ASN A 95 -1.12 2.28 -19.94
C ASN A 95 -1.74 1.29 -18.95
N GLN A 96 -0.91 0.45 -18.30
CA GLN A 96 -1.38 -0.47 -17.27
C GLN A 96 -1.92 0.26 -16.04
N GLN A 97 -1.23 1.30 -15.56
CA GLN A 97 -1.68 2.13 -14.44
C GLN A 97 -3.00 2.83 -14.77
N ARG A 98 -3.15 3.38 -15.98
CA ARG A 98 -4.37 4.03 -16.46
C ARG A 98 -5.55 3.05 -16.47
N ALA A 99 -5.36 1.86 -17.03
CA ALA A 99 -6.40 0.83 -17.06
C ALA A 99 -6.83 0.38 -15.65
N ARG A 100 -5.88 0.26 -14.71
CA ARG A 100 -6.18 -0.03 -13.29
C ARG A 100 -7.00 1.08 -12.65
N ARG A 101 -6.54 2.34 -12.75
CA ARG A 101 -7.25 3.51 -12.19
C ARG A 101 -8.68 3.63 -12.71
N PHE A 102 -8.87 3.38 -14.00
CA PHE A 102 -10.21 3.40 -14.60
C PHE A 102 -11.15 2.34 -14.00
N ARG A 103 -10.65 1.12 -13.76
CA ARG A 103 -11.44 0.06 -13.13
C ARG A 103 -11.78 0.39 -11.67
N SER A 104 -10.79 0.79 -10.88
CA SER A 104 -11.00 1.14 -9.47
C SER A 104 -12.00 2.29 -9.30
N ALA A 105 -11.94 3.32 -10.17
CA ALA A 105 -12.91 4.40 -10.16
C ALA A 105 -14.35 3.91 -10.44
N LYS A 106 -14.51 2.99 -11.40
CA LYS A 106 -15.81 2.40 -11.73
C LYS A 106 -16.33 1.45 -10.64
N GLU A 107 -15.44 0.75 -9.95
CA GLU A 107 -15.79 -0.10 -8.81
C GLU A 107 -16.24 0.74 -7.61
N ALA A 108 -15.53 1.82 -7.30
CA ALA A 108 -15.92 2.77 -6.27
C ALA A 108 -17.29 3.41 -6.55
N GLU A 109 -17.55 3.84 -7.80
CA GLU A 109 -18.86 4.39 -8.20
C GLU A 109 -19.99 3.38 -7.96
N LYS A 110 -19.78 2.11 -8.32
CA LYS A 110 -20.77 1.04 -8.08
C LYS A 110 -20.99 0.77 -6.59
N LEU A 111 -19.94 0.86 -5.78
CA LEU A 111 -20.01 0.67 -4.33
C LEU A 111 -20.82 1.80 -3.68
N GLU A 112 -20.55 3.05 -4.06
CA GLU A 112 -21.31 4.22 -3.63
C GLU A 112 -22.79 4.13 -4.06
N GLU A 113 -23.07 3.70 -5.30
CA GLU A 113 -24.45 3.52 -5.78
C GLU A 113 -25.20 2.45 -4.98
N LYS A 114 -24.53 1.33 -4.64
CA LYS A 114 -25.10 0.27 -3.80
C LYS A 114 -25.40 0.77 -2.39
N ALA A 115 -24.48 1.53 -1.77
CA ALA A 115 -24.70 2.13 -0.46
C ALA A 115 -25.90 3.09 -0.48
N ARG A 116 -26.01 3.93 -1.51
CA ARG A 116 -27.15 4.85 -1.68
C ARG A 116 -28.47 4.10 -1.87
N LYS A 117 -28.48 2.99 -2.63
CA LYS A 117 -29.66 2.13 -2.80
C LYS A 117 -30.10 1.47 -1.51
N LYS A 118 -29.18 1.18 -0.60
CA LYS A 118 -29.47 0.69 0.77
C LYS A 118 -29.97 1.79 1.71
N GLY A 119 -30.00 3.05 1.26
CA GLY A 119 -30.40 4.21 2.06
C GLY A 119 -29.29 4.76 2.95
N GLU A 120 -28.03 4.37 2.71
CA GLU A 120 -26.89 4.85 3.49
C GLU A 120 -26.51 6.29 3.08
N THR A 121 -26.28 7.15 4.07
CA THR A 121 -25.81 8.52 3.85
C THR A 121 -24.29 8.52 3.71
N LEU A 122 -23.80 8.75 2.49
CA LEU A 122 -22.36 8.80 2.24
C LEU A 122 -21.75 10.13 2.71
N PRO A 123 -20.50 10.13 3.20
CA PRO A 123 -19.82 11.36 3.60
C PRO A 123 -19.59 12.27 2.38
N GLN A 124 -19.93 13.56 2.50
CA GLN A 124 -19.71 14.54 1.44
C GLN A 124 -18.23 14.56 1.02
N ARG A 125 -17.96 14.42 -0.28
CA ARG A 125 -16.64 14.72 -0.82
C ARG A 125 -16.41 16.22 -0.59
N LYS A 126 -15.44 16.56 0.26
CA LYS A 126 -14.89 17.92 0.25
C LYS A 126 -14.29 18.12 -1.15
N LEU A 127 -14.93 18.97 -1.95
CA LEU A 127 -14.35 19.44 -3.21
C LEU A 127 -12.99 20.06 -2.84
N LYS A 128 -11.91 19.49 -3.37
CA LYS A 128 -10.60 20.16 -3.31
C LYS A 128 -10.77 21.46 -4.10
N ASN A 129 -10.75 22.59 -3.39
CA ASN A 129 -10.59 23.91 -3.99
C ASN A 129 -9.25 24.00 -4.72
#